data_AF-A0A2V6G3L6-F1
#
_entry.id   AF-A0A2V6G3L6-F1
#
_cell.length_a   1.000
_cell.length_b   1.000
_cell.length_c   1.000
_cell.angle_alpha   90.00
_cell.angle_beta   90.00
_cell.angle_gamma   90.00
#
_symmetry.space_group_name_H-M   'P 1'
#
loop_
_entity.id
_entity.type
_entity.pdbx_description
1 polymer ?
#
loop_
_entity_poly.entity_id
_entity_poly.type
_entity_poly.pdbx_seq_one_letter_code
_entity_poly.pdbx_strand_id
1 'polypeptide(L)'
;MNVAIPQQLERAVRGKIASGKYRSAEELVTEAVSRLIAEENAAPRDVSWLERELQAGLDSPSRGMTEADWEQLRQRIERRVDAS
;
A
#
# COMPACT_ATOMS: atom_id res chain seq x y z
N MET A 1 -20.20 -12.24 -23.08
CA MET A 1 -20.77 -12.84 -21.85
C MET A 1 -21.93 -11.96 -21.41
N ASN A 2 -23.10 -12.50 -21.05
CA ASN A 2 -24.23 -11.66 -20.61
C ASN A 2 -24.27 -11.65 -19.08
N VAL A 3 -24.02 -10.49 -18.46
CA VAL A 3 -24.04 -10.32 -17.00
C VAL A 3 -25.12 -9.31 -16.66
N ALA A 4 -26.09 -9.72 -15.84
CA ALA A 4 -27.12 -8.82 -15.35
C ALA A 4 -26.53 -7.90 -14.28
N ILE A 5 -26.47 -6.60 -14.58
CA ILE A 5 -26.05 -5.58 -13.61
C ILE A 5 -27.29 -5.12 -12.84
N PRO A 6 -27.28 -5.15 -11.49
CA PRO A 6 -28.37 -4.58 -10.70
C PRO A 6 -28.64 -3.11 -11.06
N GLN A 7 -29.92 -2.71 -11.13
CA GLN A 7 -30.31 -1.32 -11.41
C GLN A 7 -29.61 -0.28 -10.52
N GLN A 8 -29.28 -0.67 -9.29
CA GLN A 8 -28.57 0.17 -8.32
C GLN A 8 -27.18 0.60 -8.84
N LEU A 9 -26.53 -0.29 -9.59
CA LEU A 9 -25.19 -0.09 -10.14
C LEU A 9 -25.22 0.53 -11.54
N GLU A 10 -26.34 0.46 -12.27
CA GLU A 10 -26.46 1.08 -13.60
C GLU A 10 -26.13 2.58 -13.59
N ARG A 11 -26.60 3.32 -12.58
CA ARG A 11 -26.29 4.75 -12.44
C ARG A 11 -24.80 5.00 -12.28
N ALA A 12 -24.11 4.18 -11.49
CA ALA A 12 -22.68 4.28 -11.28
C ALA A 12 -21.90 3.97 -12.57
N VAL A 13 -22.29 2.91 -13.29
CA VAL A 13 -21.68 2.52 -14.57
C VAL A 13 -21.85 3.64 -15.60
N ARG A 14 -23.07 4.17 -15.77
CA ARG A 14 -23.34 5.28 -16.70
C ARG A 14 -22.53 6.52 -16.35
N GLY A 15 -22.41 6.86 -15.06
CA GLY A 15 -21.59 7.99 -14.61
C GLY A 15 -20.11 7.85 -14.94
N LYS A 16 -19.55 6.64 -14.79
CA LYS A 16 -18.15 6.33 -15.12
C LYS A 16 -17.86 6.37 -16.62
N ILE A 17 -18.83 6.00 -17.45
CA ILE A 17 -18.73 6.10 -18.91
C ILE A 17 -18.87 7.57 -19.35
N ALA A 18 -19.86 8.29 -18.81
CA ALA A 18 -20.10 9.69 -19.12
C ALA A 18 -18.90 10.60 -18.74
N SER A 19 -18.13 10.22 -17.72
CA SER A 19 -16.89 10.93 -17.36
C SER A 19 -15.74 10.67 -18.32
N GLY A 20 -15.92 9.86 -19.37
CA GLY A 20 -14.87 9.47 -20.32
C GLY A 20 -13.83 8.51 -19.76
N LYS A 21 -14.01 8.01 -18.52
CA LYS A 21 -13.04 7.12 -17.87
C LYS A 21 -13.06 5.70 -18.46
N TYR A 22 -14.20 5.31 -19.03
CA TYR A 22 -14.41 4.05 -19.73
C TYR A 22 -15.23 4.30 -21.00
N ARG A 23 -14.92 3.59 -22.08
CA ARG A 23 -15.58 3.68 -23.38
C ARG A 23 -16.85 2.84 -23.45
N SER A 24 -16.95 1.80 -22.61
CA SER A 24 -18.14 0.96 -22.54
C SER A 24 -18.34 0.36 -21.14
N ALA A 25 -19.54 -0.19 -20.91
CA ALA A 25 -19.83 -0.95 -19.69
C ALA A 25 -19.00 -2.24 -19.64
N GLU A 26 -18.71 -2.84 -20.79
CA GLU A 26 -17.93 -4.08 -20.88
C GLU A 26 -16.46 -3.84 -20.51
N GLU A 27 -15.86 -2.74 -20.98
CA GLU A 27 -14.50 -2.32 -20.57
C GLU A 27 -14.43 -2.08 -19.06
N LEU A 28 -15.45 -1.41 -18.49
CA LEU A 28 -15.53 -1.17 -17.05
C LEU A 28 -15.63 -2.47 -16.25
N VAL A 29 -16.48 -3.40 -16.67
CA VAL A 29 -16.69 -4.68 -15.98
C VAL A 29 -15.44 -5.55 -16.09
N THR A 30 -14.80 -5.62 -17.26
CA THR A 30 -13.53 -6.34 -17.42
C THR A 30 -12.46 -5.79 -16.48
N GLU A 31 -12.25 -4.47 -16.46
CA GLU A 31 -11.27 -3.85 -15.57
C GLU A 31 -11.60 -4.10 -14.10
N ALA A 32 -12.87 -3.98 -13.71
CA ALA A 32 -13.31 -4.21 -12.34
C ALA A 32 -13.06 -5.66 -11.88
N VAL A 33 -13.38 -6.64 -12.73
CA VAL A 33 -13.14 -8.06 -12.45
C VAL A 33 -11.65 -8.38 -12.43
N SER A 34 -10.87 -7.84 -13.38
CA SER A 34 -9.41 -8.02 -13.39
C SER A 34 -8.75 -7.47 -12.12
N ARG A 35 -9.20 -6.32 -11.62
CA ARG A 35 -8.72 -5.77 -10.34
C ARG A 35 -9.10 -6.63 -9.16
N LEU A 36 -10.35 -7.10 -9.09
CA LEU A 36 -10.80 -7.98 -8.02
C LEU A 36 -9.95 -9.26 -7.97
N ILE A 37 -9.72 -9.89 -9.13
CA ILE A 37 -8.86 -11.07 -9.25
C ILE A 37 -7.42 -10.75 -8.82
N ALA A 38 -6.89 -9.57 -9.17
CA ALA A 38 -5.56 -9.16 -8.74
C ALA A 38 -5.48 -8.92 -7.22
N GLU A 39 -6.54 -8.39 -6.61
CA GLU A 39 -6.65 -8.19 -5.15
C GLU A 39 -6.78 -9.52 -4.41
N GLU A 40 -7.58 -10.46 -4.93
CA GLU A 40 -7.74 -11.81 -4.37
C GLU A 40 -6.46 -12.64 -4.47
N ASN A 41 -5.70 -12.49 -5.57
CA ASN A 41 -4.43 -13.17 -5.79
C ASN A 41 -3.24 -12.45 -5.14
N ALA A 42 -3.42 -11.20 -4.68
CA ALA A 42 -2.40 -10.54 -3.89
C ALA A 42 -2.27 -11.32 -2.58
N ALA A 43 -1.14 -12.02 -2.42
CA ALA A 43 -0.80 -12.60 -1.13
C ALA A 43 -0.94 -11.49 -0.06
N PRO A 44 -1.48 -11.79 1.14
CA PRO A 44 -1.45 -10.84 2.23
C PRO A 44 -0.02 -10.32 2.32
N ARG A 45 0.14 -8.99 2.18
CA ARG A 45 1.47 -8.39 2.33
C ARG A 45 1.94 -8.82 3.70
N ASP A 46 3.00 -9.62 3.75
CA ASP A 46 3.58 -10.04 5.02
C ASP A 46 4.13 -8.80 5.71
N VAL A 47 3.30 -8.22 6.57
CA VAL A 47 3.62 -7.06 7.40
C VAL A 47 4.10 -7.48 8.78
N SER A 48 4.28 -8.78 9.03
CA SER A 48 4.76 -9.28 10.33
C SER A 48 6.15 -8.77 10.68
N TRP A 49 6.99 -8.49 9.68
CA TRP A 49 8.28 -7.84 9.90
C TRP A 49 8.09 -6.41 10.44
N LEU A 50 7.16 -5.65 9.86
CA LEU A 50 6.89 -4.27 10.22
C LEU A 50 6.25 -4.18 11.61
N GLU A 51 5.31 -5.08 11.91
CA GLU A 51 4.69 -5.20 13.24
C GLU A 51 5.74 -5.50 14.31
N ARG A 52 6.68 -6.41 14.04
CA ARG A 52 7.79 -6.72 14.95
C ARG A 52 8.70 -5.51 15.17
N GLU A 53 9.04 -4.78 14.09
CA GLU A 53 9.93 -3.62 14.19
C GLU A 53 9.26 -2.46 14.96
N LEU A 54 7.97 -2.24 14.72
CA LEU A 54 7.18 -1.26 15.46
C LEU A 54 7.11 -1.63 16.95
N GLN A 55 6.83 -2.89 17.27
CA GLN A 55 6.78 -3.36 18.66
C GLN A 55 8.14 -3.21 19.34
N ALA A 56 9.24 -3.58 18.66
CA ALA A 56 10.60 -3.38 19.17
C ALA A 56 10.91 -1.90 19.44
N GLY A 57 10.44 -0.99 18.58
CA GLY A 57 10.55 0.45 18.80
C GLY A 57 9.73 0.96 19.99
N LEU A 58 8.50 0.48 20.15
CA LEU A 58 7.62 0.83 21.28
C LEU A 58 8.15 0.33 22.63
N ASP A 59 8.74 -0.86 22.64
CA ASP A 59 9.36 -1.47 23.82
C ASP A 59 10.74 -0.87 24.11
N SER A 60 11.31 -0.09 23.19
CA SER A 60 12.62 0.52 23.36
C SER A 60 12.57 1.69 24.36
N PRO A 61 13.63 1.91 25.15
CA PRO A 61 13.72 3.07 26.03
C PRO A 61 13.62 4.36 25.23
N SER A 62 12.57 5.15 25.47
CA SER A 62 12.41 6.45 24.84
C SER A 62 13.08 7.55 25.65
N ARG A 63 14.08 8.20 25.06
CA ARG A 63 14.53 9.54 25.46
C ARG A 63 14.70 10.37 24.21
N GLY A 64 14.37 11.67 24.29
CA GLY A 64 14.64 12.59 23.19
C GLY A 64 16.13 12.55 22.83
N MET A 65 16.43 12.40 21.55
CA MET A 65 17.81 12.47 21.07
C MET A 65 18.27 13.93 21.09
N THR A 66 19.43 14.15 21.69
CA THR A 66 20.13 15.44 21.64
C THR A 66 20.98 15.53 20.37
N GLU A 67 21.42 16.73 20.01
CA GLU A 67 22.34 16.95 18.89
C GLU A 67 23.65 16.17 19.03
N ALA A 68 24.15 16.02 20.26
CA ALA A 68 25.32 15.20 20.55
C ALA A 68 25.08 13.70 20.31
N ASP A 69 23.87 13.20 20.58
CA ASP A 69 23.51 11.80 20.30
C ASP A 69 23.49 11.53 18.79
N TRP A 70 23.02 12.50 17.99
CA TRP A 70 23.04 12.42 16.53
C TRP A 70 24.46 12.44 15.96
N GLU A 71 25.33 13.29 16.51
CA GLU A 71 26.73 13.36 16.09
C GLU A 71 27.48 12.05 16.38
N GLN A 72 27.28 11.49 17.58
CA GLN A 72 27.86 10.19 17.94
C GLN A 72 27.33 9.04 17.06
N LEU A 73 26.05 9.09 16.68
CA LEU A 73 25.48 8.10 15.76
C LEU A 73 26.13 8.17 14.38
N ARG A 74 26.36 9.38 13.84
CA ARG A 74 27.01 9.57 12.53
C ARG A 74 28.43 8.99 12.54
N GLN A 75 29.23 9.32 13.54
CA GLN A 75 30.60 8.81 13.68
C GLN A 75 30.64 7.28 13.82
N ARG A 76 29.66 6.68 14.50
CA ARG A 76 29.53 5.21 14.60
C ARG A 76 29.21 4.57 13.26
N ILE A 77 28.36 5.19 12.45
CA ILE A 77 28.00 4.68 11.12
C ILE A 77 29.20 4.76 10.18
N GLU A 78 29.89 5.90 10.14
CA GLU A 78 31.09 6.11 9.32
C GLU A 78 32.16 5.05 9.60
N ARG A 79 32.47 4.80 10.88
CA ARG A 79 33.42 3.75 11.28
C ARG A 79 33.01 2.33 10.86
N ARG A 80 31.71 2.04 10.76
CA ARG A 80 31.22 0.71 10.33
C ARG A 80 31.29 0.55 8.82
N VAL A 81 31.06 1.63 8.08
CA VAL A 81 31.19 1.67 6.62
C VAL A 81 32.66 1.54 6.22
N ASP A 82 33.57 2.23 6.90
CA ASP A 82 35.01 2.17 6.61
C ASP A 82 35.65 0.82 6.97
N ALA A 83 34.98 0.00 7.80
CA ALA A 83 35.45 -1.31 8.25
C ALA A 83 34.85 -2.50 7.47
N SER A 84 34.01 -2.25 6.46
CA SER A 84 33.40 -3.27 5.58
C SER A 84 33.99 -3.22 4.18
#